data_AF-A0A0B7ADI5-F1
#
_entry.id   AF-A0A0B7ADI5-F1
#
_cell.length_a   1.000
_cell.length_b   1.000
_cell.length_c   1.000
_cell.angle_alpha   90.00
_cell.angle_beta   90.00
_cell.angle_gamma   90.00
#
_symmetry.space_group_name_H-M   'P 1'
#
loop_
_entity.id
_entity.type
_entity.pdbx_description
1 polymer ?
#
loop_
_entity_poly.entity_id
_entity_poly.type
_entity_poly.pdbx_seq_one_letter_code
_entity_poly.pdbx_strand_id
1 'polypeptide(L)'
;MHGRLKVKSTAEQLEAKKKEREKKLQIYNTATSKIFNKKKNGELDEELLLLSAEVLAVNPDFYTLWNYRKETFLEFQKTKPKDELQKMFQSELNFLESCLNVNHKSYGSWNHRCFVMNTM
;
A
#
# COMPACT_ATOMS: atom_id res chain seq x y z
N MET A 1 -17.03 -1.32 3.65
CA MET A 1 -18.47 -0.98 3.58
C MET A 1 -19.40 -2.13 4.01
N HIS A 2 -18.89 -3.29 4.42
CA HIS A 2 -19.73 -4.43 4.84
C HIS A 2 -19.82 -4.52 6.36
N GLY A 3 -20.97 -4.95 6.88
CA GLY A 3 -21.13 -5.35 8.28
C GLY A 3 -20.89 -4.26 9.33
N ARG A 4 -20.83 -2.98 8.95
CA ARG A 4 -20.51 -1.91 9.90
C ARG A 4 -21.70 -1.66 10.84
N LEU A 5 -21.55 -2.10 12.09
CA LEU A 5 -22.56 -1.90 13.13
C LEU A 5 -22.76 -0.41 13.42
N LYS A 6 -24.02 0.02 13.52
CA LYS A 6 -24.36 1.37 13.97
C LYS A 6 -24.29 1.40 15.50
N VAL A 7 -23.23 2.00 16.04
CA VAL A 7 -23.04 2.16 17.49
C VAL A 7 -23.42 3.59 17.89
N LYS A 8 -24.33 3.74 18.86
CA LYS A 8 -24.61 5.03 19.49
C LYS A 8 -23.45 5.37 20.43
N SER A 9 -22.66 6.38 20.10
CA SER A 9 -21.54 6.88 20.91
C SER A 9 -21.89 8.24 21.53
N THR A 10 -21.28 8.61 22.66
CA THR A 10 -21.47 9.93 23.26
C THR A 10 -20.82 11.04 22.42
N ALA A 11 -21.23 12.30 22.61
CA ALA A 11 -20.66 13.44 21.88
C ALA A 11 -19.13 13.55 22.06
N GLU A 12 -18.65 13.36 23.29
CA GLU A 12 -17.21 13.38 23.62
C GLU A 12 -16.43 12.26 22.90
N GLN A 13 -16.96 11.03 22.89
CA GLN A 13 -16.35 9.90 22.18
C GLN A 13 -16.31 10.11 20.66
N LEU A 14 -17.35 10.75 20.09
CA LEU A 14 -17.40 11.09 18.68
C LEU A 14 -16.34 12.15 18.33
N GLU A 15 -16.18 13.17 19.17
CA GLU A 15 -15.19 14.23 18.97
C GLU A 15 -13.75 13.68 19.07
N ALA A 16 -13.47 12.83 20.06
CA ALA A 16 -12.16 12.18 20.20
C ALA A 16 -11.81 11.33 18.95
N LYS A 17 -12.74 10.50 18.48
CA LYS A 17 -12.57 9.70 17.25
C LYS A 17 -12.40 10.56 16.01
N LYS A 18 -13.04 11.73 15.95
CA LYS A 18 -12.90 12.68 14.84
C LYS A 18 -11.49 13.26 14.81
N LYS A 19 -10.98 13.75 15.96
CA LYS A 19 -9.61 14.29 16.09
C LYS A 19 -8.55 13.24 15.73
N GLU A 20 -8.73 11.99 16.17
CA GLU A 20 -7.81 10.91 15.80
C GLU A 20 -7.83 10.63 14.29
N ARG A 21 -9.01 10.59 13.68
CA ARG A 21 -9.16 10.37 12.23
C ARG A 21 -8.54 11.49 11.42
N GLU A 22 -8.69 12.75 11.84
CA GLU A 22 -8.11 13.91 11.18
C GLU A 22 -6.57 13.82 11.15
N LYS A 23 -5.94 13.45 12.27
CA LYS A 23 -4.49 13.23 12.33
C LYS A 23 -4.03 12.13 11.37
N LYS A 24 -4.73 10.98 11.36
CA LYS A 24 -4.44 9.88 10.44
C LYS A 24 -4.63 10.28 8.97
N LEU A 25 -5.66 11.06 8.68
CA LEU A 25 -5.96 11.55 7.34
C LEU A 25 -4.88 12.51 6.85
N GLN A 26 -4.36 13.39 7.72
CA GLN A 26 -3.24 14.27 7.38
C GLN A 26 -2.01 13.47 6.94
N ILE A 27 -1.60 12.49 7.76
CA ILE A 27 -0.46 11.61 7.43
C ILE A 27 -0.69 10.88 6.11
N TYR A 28 -1.88 10.29 5.94
CA TYR A 28 -2.26 9.58 4.72
C TYR A 28 -2.16 10.47 3.47
N ASN A 29 -2.69 11.70 3.56
CA ASN A 29 -2.65 12.65 2.45
C ASN A 29 -1.22 13.08 2.13
N THR A 30 -0.40 13.38 3.16
CA THR A 30 1.01 13.73 2.96
C THR A 30 1.79 12.61 2.28
N ALA A 31 1.63 11.36 2.75
CA ALA A 31 2.29 10.20 2.14
C ALA A 31 1.84 10.01 0.69
N THR A 32 0.54 10.09 0.43
CA THR A 32 -0.03 9.95 -0.92
C THR A 32 0.49 11.04 -1.87
N SER A 33 0.52 12.31 -1.44
CA SER A 33 1.08 13.41 -2.22
C SER A 33 2.57 13.21 -2.53
N LYS A 34 3.35 12.73 -1.57
CA LYS A 34 4.77 12.42 -1.79
C LYS A 34 4.95 11.32 -2.84
N ILE A 35 4.17 10.23 -2.77
CA ILE A 35 4.21 9.15 -3.76
C ILE A 35 3.88 9.67 -5.16
N PHE A 36 2.84 10.50 -5.30
CA PHE A 36 2.46 11.05 -6.60
C PHE A 36 3.53 11.97 -7.18
N ASN A 37 4.20 12.78 -6.35
CA ASN A 37 5.31 13.62 -6.80
C ASN A 37 6.50 12.77 -7.27
N LYS A 38 6.89 11.74 -6.51
CA LYS A 38 7.95 10.80 -6.92
C LYS A 38 7.60 10.15 -8.27
N LYS A 39 6.37 9.65 -8.41
CA LYS A 39 5.92 9.05 -9.66
C LYS A 39 5.94 10.05 -10.83
N LYS A 40 5.53 11.30 -10.61
CA LYS A 40 5.58 12.37 -11.61
C LYS A 40 7.01 12.68 -12.05
N ASN A 41 7.97 12.59 -11.13
CA ASN A 41 9.39 12.80 -11.40
C ASN A 41 10.09 11.57 -12.03
N GLY A 42 9.38 10.44 -12.18
CA GLY A 42 9.98 9.20 -12.66
C GLY A 42 10.85 8.47 -11.63
N GLU A 43 10.76 8.85 -10.35
CA GLU A 43 11.51 8.24 -9.25
C GLU A 43 10.86 6.90 -8.86
N LEU A 44 11.27 5.82 -9.52
CA LEU A 44 10.86 4.44 -9.24
C LEU A 44 11.92 3.75 -8.37
N ASP A 45 11.92 4.09 -7.08
CA ASP A 45 12.93 3.66 -6.11
C ASP A 45 12.35 2.90 -4.91
N GLU A 46 13.23 2.45 -4.01
CA GLU A 46 12.82 1.73 -2.81
C GLU A 46 12.01 2.61 -1.85
N GLU A 47 12.23 3.93 -1.86
CA GLU A 47 11.43 4.87 -1.06
C GLU A 47 9.97 4.89 -1.52
N LEU A 48 9.71 4.82 -2.84
CA LEU A 48 8.35 4.67 -3.37
C LEU A 48 7.71 3.37 -2.86
N LEU A 49 8.45 2.27 -2.80
CA LEU A 49 7.95 1.01 -2.22
C LEU A 49 7.66 1.15 -0.72
N LEU A 50 8.50 1.84 0.06
CA LEU A 50 8.24 2.04 1.48
C LEU A 50 7.00 2.90 1.73
N LEU A 51 6.91 4.06 1.08
CA LEU A 51 5.77 4.98 1.23
C LEU A 51 4.45 4.33 0.78
N SER A 52 4.46 3.63 -0.35
CA SER A 52 3.25 2.96 -0.82
C SER A 52 2.85 1.78 0.09
N ALA A 53 3.81 1.12 0.74
CA ALA A 53 3.51 0.06 1.70
C ALA A 53 2.78 0.61 2.94
N GLU A 54 3.18 1.77 3.47
CA GLU A 54 2.48 2.42 4.60
C GLU A 54 1.02 2.72 4.28
N VAL A 55 0.75 3.20 3.06
CA VAL A 55 -0.61 3.53 2.62
C VAL A 55 -1.44 2.27 2.38
N LEU A 56 -0.87 1.28 1.70
CA LEU A 56 -1.55 0.03 1.34
C LEU A 56 -1.79 -0.89 2.54
N ALA A 57 -0.95 -0.84 3.58
CA ALA A 57 -1.17 -1.57 4.82
C ALA A 57 -2.47 -1.13 5.53
N VAL A 58 -2.91 0.12 5.32
CA VAL A 58 -4.18 0.64 5.87
C VAL A 58 -5.31 0.54 4.85
N ASN A 59 -5.02 0.75 3.57
CA ASN A 59 -5.99 0.72 2.48
C ASN A 59 -5.47 -0.09 1.28
N PRO A 60 -5.59 -1.43 1.32
CA PRO A 60 -5.08 -2.30 0.26
C PRO A 60 -5.89 -2.18 -1.05
N ASP A 61 -7.02 -1.48 -1.06
CA ASP A 61 -7.84 -1.28 -2.25
C ASP A 61 -7.43 -0.05 -3.08
N PHE A 62 -6.32 0.62 -2.71
CA PHE A 62 -5.77 1.71 -3.51
C PHE A 62 -5.02 1.17 -4.75
N TYR A 63 -5.77 0.85 -5.80
CA TYR A 63 -5.26 0.21 -7.02
C TYR A 63 -4.09 0.94 -7.69
N THR A 64 -4.12 2.28 -7.71
CA THR A 64 -3.05 3.09 -8.33
C THR A 64 -1.69 2.81 -7.71
N LEU A 65 -1.61 2.61 -6.40
CA LEU A 65 -0.33 2.34 -5.72
C LEU A 65 0.23 0.97 -6.09
N TRP A 66 -0.62 -0.05 -6.24
CA TRP A 66 -0.19 -1.34 -6.76
C TRP A 66 0.41 -1.23 -8.17
N ASN A 67 -0.13 -0.35 -9.03
CA ASN A 67 0.47 -0.12 -10.36
C ASN A 67 1.86 0.47 -10.25
N TYR A 68 2.08 1.47 -9.39
CA TYR A 68 3.41 2.06 -9.21
C TYR A 68 4.41 1.06 -8.62
N ARG A 69 3.96 0.18 -7.72
CA ARG A 69 4.80 -0.91 -7.22
C ARG A 69 5.23 -1.85 -8.35
N LYS A 70 4.29 -2.31 -9.20
CA LYS A 70 4.61 -3.15 -10.36
C LYS A 70 5.65 -2.48 -11.27
N GLU A 71 5.43 -1.22 -11.62
CA GLU A 71 6.37 -0.46 -12.46
C GLU A 71 7.77 -0.38 -11.82
N THR A 72 7.83 -0.18 -10.50
CA THR A 72 9.11 -0.14 -9.76
C THR A 72 9.82 -1.50 -9.78
N PHE A 73 9.11 -2.60 -9.55
CA PHE A 73 9.69 -3.94 -9.67
C PHE A 73 10.18 -4.23 -11.09
N LEU A 74 9.44 -3.83 -12.13
CA LEU A 74 9.86 -3.98 -13.53
C LEU A 74 11.13 -3.17 -13.83
N GLU A 75 11.31 -1.99 -13.23
CA GLU A 75 12.53 -1.21 -13.38
C GLU A 75 13.72 -1.85 -12.65
N PHE A 76 13.48 -2.42 -11.46
CA PHE A 76 14.49 -3.18 -10.74
C PHE A 76 14.94 -4.44 -11.46
N GLN A 77 14.08 -5.10 -12.25
CA GLN A 77 14.52 -6.24 -13.06
C GLN A 77 15.59 -5.87 -14.09
N LYS A 78 15.61 -4.62 -14.56
CA LYS A 78 16.59 -4.15 -15.55
C LYS A 78 17.92 -3.75 -14.91
N THR A 79 17.90 -3.37 -13.63
CA THR A 79 19.01 -2.66 -12.97
C THR A 79 19.65 -3.45 -11.84
N LYS A 80 18.89 -4.28 -11.13
CA LYS A 80 19.38 -5.04 -9.95
C LYS A 80 19.78 -6.48 -10.30
N PRO A 81 20.75 -7.07 -9.58
CA PRO A 81 21.09 -8.48 -9.72
C PRO A 81 19.93 -9.42 -9.36
N LYS A 82 19.88 -10.59 -10.00
CA LYS A 82 18.80 -11.58 -9.81
C LYS A 82 18.63 -12.02 -8.35
N ASP A 83 19.72 -12.24 -7.62
CA ASP A 83 19.67 -12.69 -6.22
C ASP A 83 19.08 -11.63 -5.28
N GLU A 84 19.36 -10.36 -5.55
CA GLU A 84 18.79 -9.24 -4.79
C GLU A 84 17.30 -9.11 -5.08
N LEU A 85 16.94 -9.14 -6.37
CA LEU A 85 15.55 -9.07 -6.81
C LEU A 85 14.69 -10.19 -6.24
N GLN A 86 15.22 -11.42 -6.16
CA GLN A 86 14.54 -12.56 -5.55
C GLN A 86 14.18 -12.29 -4.07
N LYS A 87 15.10 -11.69 -3.30
CA LYS A 87 14.85 -11.31 -1.90
C LYS A 87 13.79 -10.22 -1.80
N MET A 88 13.78 -9.27 -2.75
CA MET A 88 12.75 -8.22 -2.80
C MET A 88 11.37 -8.81 -3.11
N PHE A 89 11.25 -9.74 -4.06
CA PHE A 89 9.98 -10.43 -4.33
C PHE A 89 9.51 -11.25 -3.13
N GLN A 90 10.40 -11.95 -2.44
CA GLN A 90 10.03 -12.68 -1.22
C GLN A 90 9.50 -11.74 -0.13
N SER A 91 10.12 -10.57 0.03
CA SER A 91 9.65 -9.53 0.96
C SER A 91 8.29 -8.97 0.53
N GLU A 92 8.08 -8.81 -0.78
CA GLU A 92 6.81 -8.37 -1.36
C GLU A 92 5.67 -9.37 -1.09
N LEU A 93 5.94 -10.67 -1.16
CA LEU A 93 4.96 -11.71 -0.83
C LEU A 93 4.54 -11.66 0.64
N ASN A 94 5.49 -11.41 1.55
CA ASN A 94 5.19 -11.24 2.98
C ASN A 94 4.35 -9.98 3.22
N PHE A 95 4.68 -8.87 2.53
CA PHE A 95 3.89 -7.65 2.59
C PHE A 95 2.46 -7.87 2.07
N LEU A 96 2.29 -8.59 0.95
CA LEU A 96 0.98 -8.94 0.41
C LEU A 96 0.13 -9.76 1.38
N GLU A 97 0.74 -10.70 2.11
CA GLU A 97 0.04 -11.45 3.16
C GLU A 97 -0.50 -10.51 4.25
N SER A 98 0.29 -9.52 4.67
CA SER A 98 -0.18 -8.52 5.64
C SER A 98 -1.36 -7.71 5.12
N CYS A 99 -1.36 -7.30 3.85
CA CYS A 99 -2.47 -6.58 3.20
C CYS A 99 -3.73 -7.45 3.10
N LEU A 100 -3.58 -8.74 2.80
CA LEU A 100 -4.70 -9.68 2.72
C LEU A 100 -5.29 -9.99 4.10
N ASN A 101 -4.49 -9.95 5.17
CA ASN A 101 -5.01 -10.05 6.54
C ASN A 101 -5.86 -8.83 6.93
N VAL A 102 -5.58 -7.65 6.36
CA VAL A 102 -6.40 -6.44 6.56
C VAL A 102 -7.69 -6.50 5.74
N ASN A 103 -7.60 -6.89 4.46
CA ASN A 103 -8.77 -7.11 3.62
C ASN A 103 -8.54 -8.30 2.67
N HIS A 104 -9.04 -9.47 3.08
CA HIS A 104 -8.92 -10.72 2.32
C HIS A 104 -9.69 -10.72 0.99
N LYS A 105 -10.55 -9.70 0.77
CA LYS A 105 -11.30 -9.49 -0.47
C LYS A 105 -10.66 -8.43 -1.38
N SER A 106 -9.48 -7.91 -1.02
CA SER A 106 -8.82 -6.88 -1.82
C SER A 106 -8.37 -7.43 -3.17
N TYR A 107 -9.03 -6.99 -4.24
CA TYR A 107 -8.67 -7.39 -5.59
C TYR A 107 -7.26 -6.92 -5.97
N GLY A 108 -6.88 -5.69 -5.58
CA GLY A 108 -5.55 -5.14 -5.85
C GLY A 108 -4.44 -6.02 -5.27
N SER A 109 -4.61 -6.48 -4.02
CA SER A 109 -3.65 -7.36 -3.35
C SER A 109 -3.53 -8.71 -4.06
N TRP A 110 -4.66 -9.38 -4.36
CA TRP A 110 -4.63 -10.67 -5.06
C TRP A 110 -4.03 -10.57 -6.47
N ASN A 111 -4.42 -9.54 -7.22
CA ASN A 111 -3.87 -9.31 -8.56
C ASN A 111 -2.36 -9.04 -8.52
N HIS A 112 -1.89 -8.26 -7.54
CA HIS A 112 -0.46 -8.00 -7.37
C HIS A 112 0.32 -9.26 -6.95
N ARG A 113 -0.28 -10.13 -6.13
CA ARG A 113 0.30 -11.44 -5.81
C ARG A 113 0.50 -12.30 -7.06
N CYS A 114 -0.49 -12.37 -7.94
CA CYS A 114 -0.35 -13.08 -9.22
C CYS A 114 0.79 -12.50 -10.07
N PHE A 115 0.91 -11.16 -10.12
CA PHE A 115 2.03 -10.51 -10.80
C PHE A 115 3.38 -10.96 -10.22
N VAL A 116 3.57 -10.87 -8.90
CA VAL A 116 4.83 -11.27 -8.25
C VAL A 116 5.16 -12.73 -8.56
N MET A 117 4.19 -13.64 -8.40
CA MET A 117 4.42 -15.08 -8.65
C MET A 117 4.75 -15.40 -10.11
N ASN A 118 4.21 -14.64 -11.07
CA ASN A 118 4.50 -14.86 -12.49
C ASN A 118 5.81 -14.22 -12.94
N THR A 119 6.36 -13.30 -12.15
CA THR A 119 7.51 -12.45 -12.54
C THR A 119 8.80 -12.79 -11.78
N MET A 120 8.68 -13.43 -10.62
CA MET A 120 9.78 -13.98 -9.82
C MET A 120 10.38 -15.22 -10.48
#